data_AF-A0A160PDF1-F1
#
_entry.id   AF-A0A160PDF1-F1
#
_cell.length_a   1.000
_cell.length_b   1.000
_cell.length_c   1.000
_cell.angle_alpha   90.00
_cell.angle_beta   90.00
_cell.angle_gamma   90.00
#
_symmetry.space_group_name_H-M   'P 1'
#
loop_
_entity.id
_entity.type
_entity.pdbx_description
1 polymer ?
#
loop_
_entity_poly.entity_id
_entity_poly.type
_entity_poly.pdbx_seq_one_letter_code
_entity_poly.pdbx_strand_id
1 'polypeptide(L)' 'MFGFSIFAPEVLAQALPAHAKPEHLAREGLTPLGDVKLVYEGPLQTPHGRSPTVPTVWRLISDDTAYFVTAVPLKESR' A
#
# COMPACT_ATOMS: atom_id res chain seq x y z
N MET A 1 6.69 -16.34 -13.81
CA MET A 1 5.70 -16.02 -12.77
C MET A 1 5.45 -14.53 -12.80
N PHE A 2 4.23 -14.06 -12.52
CA PHE A 2 3.91 -12.65 -12.59
C PHE A 2 3.63 -12.08 -11.19
N GLY A 3 4.12 -10.87 -10.90
CA GLY A 3 3.89 -10.19 -9.63
C GLY A 3 4.74 -10.72 -8.47
N PHE A 4 4.20 -10.65 -7.26
CA PHE A 4 4.86 -11.17 -6.05
C PHE A 4 4.64 -12.68 -5.91
N SER A 5 5.66 -13.39 -5.42
CA SER A 5 5.57 -14.83 -5.18
C SER A 5 4.98 -15.13 -3.81
N ILE A 6 4.13 -16.15 -3.74
CA ILE A 6 3.71 -16.73 -2.45
C ILE A 6 4.86 -17.40 -1.69
N PHE A 7 5.95 -17.76 -2.39
CA PHE A 7 7.13 -18.37 -1.79
C PHE A 7 8.14 -17.34 -1.26
N ALA A 8 7.90 -16.05 -1.50
CA ALA A 8 8.75 -14.95 -1.04
C ALA A 8 7.88 -13.74 -0.59
N PRO A 9 7.00 -13.90 0.40
CA PRO A 9 6.08 -12.85 0.86
C PRO A 9 6.81 -11.61 1.39
N GLU A 10 8.04 -11.76 1.89
CA GLU A 10 8.91 -10.69 2.34
C GLU A 10 9.21 -9.66 1.26
N VAL A 11 9.20 -10.07 -0.02
CA VAL A 11 9.42 -9.15 -1.14
C VAL A 11 8.25 -8.18 -1.29
N LEU A 12 7.01 -8.65 -1.07
CA LEU A 12 5.84 -7.77 -1.01
C LEU A 12 5.92 -6.87 0.23
N ALA A 13 6.26 -7.44 1.38
CA ALA A 13 6.38 -6.68 2.63
C ALA A 13 7.38 -5.52 2.52
N GLN A 14 8.50 -5.70 1.81
CA GLN A 14 9.49 -4.65 1.55
C GLN A 14 9.02 -3.62 0.52
N ALA A 15 8.21 -4.03 -0.45
CA ALA A 15 7.68 -3.12 -1.47
C ALA A 15 6.59 -2.18 -0.93
N LEU A 16 5.83 -2.60 0.09
CA LEU A 16 4.72 -1.83 0.65
C LEU A 16 5.14 -0.48 1.27
N PRO A 17 6.17 -0.39 2.15
CA PRO A 17 6.67 0.88 2.64
C PRO A 17 7.23 1.78 1.53
N ALA A 18 7.93 1.18 0.55
CA ALA A 18 8.46 1.92 -0.59
C ALA A 18 7.36 2.50 -1.49
N HIS A 19 6.16 1.92 -1.47
CA HIS A 19 4.97 2.43 -2.14
C HIS A 19 4.28 3.58 -1.36
N ALA A 20 4.32 3.57 -0.03
CA ALA A 20 3.65 4.55 0.83
C ALA A 20 4.43 5.89 0.91
N LYS A 21 4.62 6.54 -0.24
CA LYS A 21 5.34 7.81 -0.36
C LYS A 21 4.40 9.01 -0.32
N PRO A 22 4.87 10.21 0.08
CA PRO A 22 4.04 11.42 0.11
C PRO A 22 3.34 11.72 -1.23
N GLU A 23 4.00 11.49 -2.35
CA GLU A 23 3.42 11.70 -3.70
C GLU A 23 2.28 10.73 -4.05
N HIS A 24 2.14 9.62 -3.32
CA HIS A 24 1.05 8.66 -3.49
C HIS A 24 -0.06 8.86 -2.47
N LEU A 25 0.04 9.80 -1.52
CA LEU A 25 -0.99 10.00 -0.50
C LEU A 25 -2.27 10.53 -1.16
N ALA A 26 -3.29 9.67 -1.22
CA ALA A 26 -4.58 9.98 -1.86
C ALA A 26 -5.62 10.45 -0.85
N ARG A 27 -5.55 9.96 0.39
CA ARG A 27 -6.46 10.36 1.48
C ARG A 27 -5.80 10.18 2.84
N GLU A 28 -6.07 11.15 3.71
CA GLU A 28 -5.83 11.09 5.15
C GLU A 28 -7.13 11.44 5.88
N GLY A 29 -7.40 10.77 7.01
CA GLY A 29 -8.53 11.15 7.85
C GLY A 29 -8.70 10.28 9.09
N LEU A 30 -9.45 10.81 10.06
CA LEU A 30 -9.79 10.08 11.28
C LEU A 30 -10.82 8.99 11.00
N THR A 31 -10.63 7.82 11.61
CA THR A 31 -11.70 6.82 11.68
C THR A 31 -12.66 7.14 12.83
N PRO A 32 -13.85 6.51 12.88
CA PRO A 32 -14.76 6.62 14.02
C PRO A 32 -14.15 6.18 15.37
N LEU A 33 -13.04 5.42 15.36
CA LEU A 33 -12.33 4.96 16.55
C LEU A 33 -11.23 5.93 17.00
N GLY A 34 -11.04 7.05 16.29
CA GLY A 34 -10.08 8.10 16.64
C GLY A 34 -8.65 7.88 16.15
N ASP A 35 -8.36 6.78 15.44
CA ASP A 35 -7.07 6.59 14.76
C ASP A 35 -7.03 7.28 13.39
N VAL A 36 -5.82 7.63 12.94
CA VAL A 36 -5.62 8.23 11.61
C VAL A 36 -5.44 7.13 10.58
N LYS A 37 -6.29 7.15 9.56
CA LYS A 37 -6.21 6.30 8.37
C LYS A 37 -5.50 7.05 7.26
N LEU A 38 -4.50 6.39 6.69
CA LEU A 38 -3.77 6.86 5.51
C LEU A 38 -4.08 5.92 4.33
N VAL A 39 -4.39 6.51 3.18
CA VAL A 39 -4.60 5.78 1.92
C VAL A 39 -3.60 6.30 0.91
N TYR A 40 -2.74 5.40 0.44
CA TYR A 40 -1.79 5.67 -0.63
C TYR A 40 -2.24 4.98 -1.90
N GLU A 41 -2.31 5.70 -3.02
CA GLU A 41 -2.63 5.20 -4.34
C GLU A 41 -1.49 5.56 -5.31
N GLY A 42 -0.79 4.55 -5.80
CA GLY A 42 0.32 4.74 -6.71
C GLY A 42 0.85 3.43 -7.29
N PRO A 43 1.86 3.50 -8.17
CA PRO A 43 2.50 2.33 -8.75
C PRO A 43 3.25 1.52 -7.69
N LEU A 44 2.86 0.26 -7.51
CA LEU A 44 3.59 -0.71 -6.68
C LEU A 44 4.58 -1.49 -7.54
N GLN A 45 5.88 -1.28 -7.34
CA GLN A 45 6.92 -1.94 -8.13
C GLN A 45 6.94 -3.44 -7.83
N THR A 46 6.72 -4.27 -8.87
CA THR A 46 6.79 -5.73 -8.76
C THR A 46 8.13 -6.26 -9.27
N PRO A 47 8.62 -7.42 -8.78
CA PRO A 47 9.91 -7.99 -9.19
C PRO A 47 10.04 -8.27 -10.69
N HIS A 48 8.93 -8.45 -11.39
CA HIS A 48 8.89 -8.81 -12.81
C HIS A 48 8.53 -7.62 -13.72
N GLY A 49 8.73 -6.38 -13.23
CA GLY A 49 8.75 -5.17 -14.06
C GLY A 49 7.39 -4.53 -14.38
N ARG A 50 6.28 -5.05 -13.85
CA ARG A 50 5.00 -4.32 -13.86
C ARG A 50 4.87 -3.46 -12.60
N SER A 51 4.12 -2.37 -12.73
CA SER A 51 3.91 -1.42 -11.64
C SER A 51 2.42 -1.03 -11.55
N PRO A 52 1.53 -1.96 -11.13
CA PRO A 52 0.10 -1.67 -11.05
C PRO A 52 -0.17 -0.56 -10.04
N THR A 53 -1.19 0.25 -10.30
CA THR A 53 -1.71 1.20 -9.31
C THR A 53 -2.50 0.45 -8.26
N VAL A 54 -2.05 0.51 -7.01
CA VAL A 54 -2.66 -0.23 -5.89
C VAL A 54 -2.94 0.70 -4.72
N PRO A 55 -4.20 0.88 -4.32
CA PRO A 55 -4.56 1.44 -3.03
C PRO A 55 -4.04 0.59 -1.88
N THR A 56 -3.26 1.20 -1.01
CA THR A 56 -2.84 0.62 0.28
C THR A 56 -3.38 1.46 1.42
N VAL A 57 -3.87 0.79 2.45
CA VAL A 57 -4.44 1.41 3.65
C VAL A 57 -3.52 1.14 4.82
N TRP A 58 -3.24 2.20 5.57
CA TRP A 58 -2.41 2.18 6.75
C TRP A 58 -3.13 2.86 7.91
N ARG A 59 -2.82 2.41 9.12
CA ARG A 59 -3.25 3.03 10.37
C ARG A 59 -2.04 3.65 11.04
N LEU A 60 -2.07 4.97 11.24
CA LEU A 60 -1.03 5.66 11.99
C LEU A 60 -1.17 5.34 13.49
N ILE A 61 -0.06 4.98 14.12
CA ILE A 61 0.04 4.66 15.55
C ILE A 61 0.76 5.79 16.29
N SER A 62 1.82 6.32 15.67
CA SER A 62 2.57 7.51 16.06
C SER A 62 3.06 8.21 14.81
N ASP A 63 3.62 9.42 14.94
CA ASP A 63 4.07 10.26 13.81
C ASP A 63 5.03 9.55 12.83
N ASP A 64 5.73 8.52 13.28
CA ASP A 64 6.71 7.76 12.52
C ASP A 64 6.34 6.29 12.27
N THR A 65 5.24 5.81 12.85
CA THR A 65 4.89 4.39 12.84
C THR A 65 3.47 4.19 12.34
N ALA A 66 3.33 3.40 11.27
CA ALA A 66 2.03 3.00 10.74
C ALA A 66 1.96 1.49 10.54
N TYR A 67 0.80 0.91 10.84
CA TYR A 67 0.50 -0.48 10.55
C TYR A 67 -0.19 -0.62 9.21
N PHE A 68 0.34 -1.51 8.38
CA PHE A 68 -0.33 -1.91 7.15
C PHE A 68 -1.64 -2.62 7.49
N VAL A 69 -2.73 -2.18 6.87
CA VAL A 69 -4.06 -2.76 7.07
C VAL A 69 -4.44 -3.65 5.88
N THR A 70 -4.36 -3.12 4.66
CA THR A 70 -4.73 -3.87 3.46
C THR A 70 -4.19 -3.21 2.19
N ALA A 71 -4.11 -3.99 1.11
CA ALA A 71 -3.88 -3.55 -0.25
C ALA A 71 -4.94 -4.19 -1.15
N VAL A 72 -5.63 -3.37 -1.95
CA VAL A 72 -6.69 -3.86 -2.83
C VAL A 72 -6.35 -3.45 -4.26
N PRO A 73 -6.09 -4.40 -5.18
CA PRO A 73 -5.88 -4.05 -6.59
C PRO A 73 -7.14 -3.35 -7.13
N LEU A 74 -6.96 -2.22 -7.80
CA LEU A 74 -8.04 -1.66 -8.61
C LEU A 74 -8.34 -2.67 -9.71
N LYS A 75 -9.61 -3.08 -9.85
CA LYS A 75 -10.01 -3.82 -11.05
C LYS A 75 -9.70 -2.92 -12.24
N GLU A 76 -8.96 -3.42 -13.22
CA GLU A 76 -8.95 -2.79 -14.54
C GLU A 76 -10.41 -2.71 -14.99
N SER A 77 -10.90 -1.49 -15.20
CA SER A 77 -12.14 -1.26 -15.93
C SER A 77 -11.96 -1.93 -17.29
N ARG A 78 -12.66 -3.04 -17.51
CA ARG A 78 -12.77 -3.69 -18.82
C ARG A 78 -13.47 -2.78 -19.81
#